data_AF-A0AAD9R0Q2-F1
#
_entry.id   AF-A0AAD9R0Q2-F1
#
_cell.length_a   1.000
_cell.length_b   1.000
_cell.length_c   1.000
_cell.angle_alpha   90.00
_cell.angle_beta   90.00
_cell.angle_gamma   90.00
#
_symmetry.space_group_name_H-M   'P 1'
#
loop_
_entity.id
_entity.type
_entity.pdbx_description
1 polymer ?
#
loop_
_entity_poly.entity_id
_entity_poly.type
_entity_poly.pdbx_seq_one_letter_code
_entity_poly.pdbx_strand_id
1 'polypeptide(L)'
;MHWQFNNRLDFTGYIQEVQEVQESKRTKNLYFDINLQIGRDKTQSLRVMVHSVQFPFQPPSPMTEISVDTILKNHNSGNFTVSGCIKWLAEPVKPEHATKMVREAGLIDPSETINLSVWDSHIQQNADKQFYTVTNCKLKQYFGKHLATTVNTAVTKAKEQDISNGEQSQNKQN
;
A
#
# COMPACT_ATOMS: atom_id res chain seq x y z
N MET A 1 10.97 -8.67 20.57
CA MET A 1 11.32 -7.82 21.73
C MET A 1 11.12 -8.63 22.99
N HIS A 2 12.17 -8.78 23.78
CA HIS A 2 12.18 -9.56 25.02
C HIS A 2 12.34 -8.56 26.17
N TRP A 3 11.36 -8.48 27.07
CA TRP A 3 11.46 -7.68 28.29
C TRP A 3 11.59 -8.65 29.46
N GLN A 4 12.71 -8.57 30.18
CA GLN A 4 12.92 -9.31 31.42
C GLN A 4 12.71 -8.37 32.61
N PHE A 5 11.80 -8.74 33.50
CA PHE A 5 11.74 -8.23 34.86
C PHE A 5 12.24 -9.32 35.79
N ASN A 6 13.31 -9.02 36.52
CA ASN A 6 13.99 -9.95 37.42
C ASN A 6 13.44 -9.75 38.84
N ASN A 7 12.79 -10.74 39.43
CA ASN A 7 12.69 -10.83 40.89
C ASN A 7 12.35 -12.25 41.39
N ARG A 8 13.02 -12.60 42.49
CA ARG A 8 13.10 -13.89 43.19
C ARG A 8 11.76 -14.65 43.27
N LEU A 9 11.63 -15.68 42.42
CA LEU A 9 10.81 -16.90 42.47
C LEU A 9 10.59 -17.29 41.00
N ASP A 10 11.50 -18.08 40.43
CA ASP A 10 11.60 -18.36 38.99
C ASP A 10 10.50 -19.29 38.48
N PHE A 11 9.25 -18.84 38.54
CA PHE A 11 8.17 -19.50 37.84
C PHE A 11 7.56 -18.57 36.80
N THR A 12 8.02 -18.72 35.56
CA THR A 12 7.31 -18.18 34.39
C THR A 12 6.05 -19.00 34.19
N GLY A 13 4.89 -18.38 34.36
CA GLY A 13 3.63 -19.05 34.08
C GLY A 13 3.39 -19.19 32.58
N TYR A 14 2.93 -20.34 32.14
CA TYR A 14 2.63 -20.63 30.74
C TYR A 14 1.13 -20.79 30.54
N ILE A 15 0.60 -20.19 29.48
CA ILE A 15 -0.78 -20.45 29.05
C ILE A 15 -0.79 -21.84 28.42
N GLN A 16 -1.49 -22.78 29.04
CA GLN A 16 -1.62 -24.16 28.57
C GLN A 16 -2.76 -24.30 27.57
N GLU A 17 -3.86 -23.57 27.79
CA GLU A 17 -5.07 -23.65 27.00
C GLU A 17 -5.81 -22.31 27.00
N VAL A 18 -6.40 -21.97 25.86
CA VAL A 18 -7.30 -20.82 25.68
C VAL A 18 -8.60 -21.36 25.10
N GLN A 19 -9.70 -21.19 25.81
CA GLN A 19 -11.02 -21.58 25.31
C GLN A 19 -11.58 -20.56 24.33
N GLU A 20 -12.59 -20.96 23.57
CA GLU A 20 -13.32 -20.05 22.69
C GLU A 20 -14.02 -18.93 23.48
N VAL A 21 -14.23 -17.80 22.81
CA VAL A 21 -14.96 -16.66 23.37
C VAL A 21 -16.44 -17.04 23.54
N GLN A 22 -16.94 -16.81 24.75
CA GLN A 22 -18.32 -17.06 25.16
C GLN A 22 -18.98 -15.77 25.64
N GLU A 23 -20.31 -15.74 25.57
CA GLU A 23 -21.12 -14.65 26.12
C GLU A 23 -21.72 -15.05 27.46
N SER A 24 -21.56 -14.19 28.47
CA SER A 24 -22.16 -14.39 29.79
C SER A 24 -23.70 -14.28 29.71
N LYS A 25 -24.40 -15.34 30.12
CA LYS A 25 -25.88 -15.35 30.15
C LYS A 25 -26.49 -14.28 31.06
N ARG A 26 -25.75 -13.82 32.07
CA ARG A 26 -26.23 -12.86 33.07
C ARG A 26 -25.85 -11.41 32.74
N THR A 27 -24.61 -11.19 32.33
CA THR A 27 -24.07 -9.82 32.13
C THR A 27 -23.94 -9.44 30.67
N LYS A 28 -24.12 -10.38 29.73
CA LYS A 28 -23.90 -10.18 28.28
C LYS A 28 -22.47 -9.78 27.90
N ASN A 29 -21.55 -9.79 28.87
CA ASN A 29 -20.15 -9.55 28.60
C ASN A 29 -19.54 -10.78 27.91
N LEU A 30 -18.68 -10.52 26.94
CA LEU A 30 -17.87 -11.54 26.29
C LEU A 30 -16.68 -11.89 27.18
N TYR A 31 -16.33 -13.16 27.24
CA TYR A 31 -15.19 -13.66 27.99
C TYR A 31 -14.62 -14.92 27.36
N PHE A 32 -13.39 -15.27 27.69
CA PHE A 32 -12.85 -16.61 27.48
C PHE A 32 -12.10 -17.04 28.73
N ASP A 33 -12.05 -18.34 28.96
CA ASP A 33 -11.32 -18.92 30.08
C ASP A 33 -9.95 -19.41 29.59
N ILE A 34 -8.90 -19.15 30.37
CA ILE A 34 -7.54 -19.65 30.13
C ILE A 34 -7.11 -20.55 31.27
N ASN A 35 -6.30 -21.57 30.96
CA ASN A 35 -5.61 -22.37 31.97
C ASN A 35 -4.15 -21.93 32.03
N LEU A 36 -3.79 -21.24 33.12
CA LEU A 36 -2.45 -20.72 33.37
C LEU A 36 -1.71 -21.66 34.31
N GLN A 37 -0.61 -22.26 33.86
CA GLN A 37 0.31 -22.95 34.74
C GLN A 37 1.02 -21.92 35.60
N ILE A 38 0.94 -22.05 36.92
CA ILE A 38 1.53 -21.12 37.90
C ILE A 38 2.48 -21.84 38.88
N GLY A 39 2.67 -23.15 38.70
CA GLY A 39 3.66 -23.97 39.38
C GLY A 39 3.88 -25.28 38.62
N ARG A 40 4.88 -26.08 39.00
CA ARG A 40 5.21 -27.35 38.30
C ARG A 40 3.99 -28.25 38.15
N ASP A 41 3.20 -28.40 39.21
CA ASP A 41 1.98 -29.23 39.24
C ASP A 41 0.74 -28.39 39.56
N LYS A 42 0.79 -27.08 39.29
CA LYS A 42 -0.29 -26.15 39.64
C LYS A 42 -0.74 -25.35 38.42
N THR A 43 -2.01 -25.53 38.06
CA THR A 43 -2.70 -24.76 37.03
C THR A 43 -3.86 -24.00 37.68
N GLN A 44 -4.09 -22.78 37.21
CA GLN A 44 -5.22 -21.95 37.61
C GLN A 44 -6.02 -21.56 36.38
N SER A 45 -7.33 -21.76 36.44
CA SER A 45 -8.25 -21.24 35.42
C SER A 45 -8.55 -19.77 35.70
N LEU A 46 -8.40 -18.91 34.70
CA LEU A 46 -8.65 -17.47 34.78
C LEU A 46 -9.66 -17.07 33.71
N ARG A 47 -10.64 -16.24 34.10
CA ARG A 47 -11.61 -15.66 33.17
C ARG A 47 -11.14 -14.30 32.68
N VAL A 48 -10.97 -14.17 31.39
CA VAL A 48 -10.58 -12.91 30.74
C VAL A 48 -11.83 -12.30 30.11
N MET A 49 -12.22 -11.13 30.59
CA MET A 49 -13.30 -10.34 29.99
C MET A 49 -12.79 -9.63 28.75
N VAL A 50 -13.55 -9.67 27.65
CA VAL A 50 -13.22 -8.96 26.42
C VAL A 50 -14.33 -8.00 26.04
N HIS A 51 -13.93 -6.85 25.52
CA HIS A 51 -14.85 -5.90 24.90
C HIS A 51 -14.68 -6.00 23.40
N SER A 52 -15.77 -6.26 22.69
CA SER A 52 -15.80 -6.12 21.24
C SER A 52 -15.77 -4.63 20.90
N VAL A 53 -14.67 -4.15 20.34
CA VAL A 53 -14.61 -2.83 19.72
C VAL A 53 -14.98 -3.04 18.27
N GLN A 54 -16.19 -2.62 17.90
CA GLN A 54 -16.56 -2.51 16.49
C GLN A 54 -15.75 -1.37 15.88
N PHE A 55 -14.73 -1.70 15.10
CA PHE A 55 -14.15 -0.74 14.18
C PHE A 55 -15.08 -0.68 12.96
N PRO A 56 -15.78 0.45 12.74
CA PRO A 56 -16.52 0.60 11.51
C PRO A 56 -15.51 0.53 10.36
N PHE A 57 -15.70 -0.42 9.45
CA PHE A 57 -14.97 -0.41 8.20
C PHE A 57 -15.33 0.88 7.46
N GLN A 58 -14.39 1.82 7.41
CA GLN A 58 -14.47 2.92 6.48
C GLN A 58 -13.86 2.43 5.16
N PRO A 59 -14.66 2.32 4.08
CA PRO A 59 -14.08 2.13 2.77
C PRO A 59 -13.12 3.29 2.50
N PRO A 60 -11.94 3.05 1.92
CA PRO A 60 -11.03 4.13 1.56
C PRO A 60 -11.78 5.12 0.65
N SER A 61 -11.73 6.41 1.00
CA SER A 61 -12.32 7.45 0.16
C SER A 61 -11.74 7.34 -1.26
N PRO A 62 -12.55 7.53 -2.31
CA PRO A 62 -12.03 7.56 -3.67
C PRO A 62 -10.89 8.57 -3.74
N MET A 63 -9.68 8.13 -4.12
CA MET A 63 -8.58 9.07 -4.31
C MET A 63 -8.96 10.05 -5.41
N THR A 64 -9.03 11.32 -5.04
CA THR A 64 -9.23 12.42 -5.99
C THR A 64 -8.06 12.45 -6.96
N GLU A 65 -8.37 12.62 -8.24
CA GLU A 65 -7.37 12.81 -9.27
C GLU A 65 -6.60 14.11 -9.03
N ILE A 66 -5.29 14.05 -9.21
CA ILE A 66 -4.37 15.17 -9.01
C ILE A 66 -3.58 15.42 -10.30
N SER A 67 -3.27 16.68 -10.62
CA SER A 67 -2.44 16.99 -11.79
C SER A 67 -0.97 16.64 -11.55
N VAL A 68 -0.27 16.37 -12.64
CA VAL A 68 1.17 16.08 -12.61
C VAL A 68 1.96 17.25 -12.04
N ASP A 69 1.67 18.48 -12.46
CA ASP A 69 2.30 19.70 -11.93
C ASP A 69 2.19 19.80 -10.40
N THR A 70 1.02 19.49 -9.85
CA THR A 70 0.79 19.54 -8.40
C THR A 70 1.65 18.50 -7.67
N ILE A 71 1.76 17.29 -8.21
CA ILE A 71 2.66 16.25 -7.68
C ILE A 71 4.10 16.74 -7.69
N LEU A 72 4.55 17.29 -8.83
CA LEU A 72 5.92 17.73 -9.03
C LEU A 72 6.30 18.91 -8.14
N LYS A 73 5.38 19.83 -7.86
CA LYS A 73 5.64 21.01 -7.01
C LYS A 73 5.43 20.76 -5.52
N ASN A 74 4.36 20.04 -5.15
CA ASN A 74 3.85 20.06 -3.77
C ASN A 74 4.06 18.76 -2.99
N HIS A 75 4.47 17.67 -3.66
CA HIS A 75 4.55 16.35 -3.03
C HIS A 75 5.93 15.71 -3.18
N ASN A 76 6.45 15.09 -2.11
CA ASN A 76 7.71 14.34 -2.14
C ASN A 76 7.52 12.83 -1.88
N SER A 77 6.34 12.44 -1.41
CA SER A 77 5.94 11.04 -1.24
C SER A 77 4.41 10.95 -1.23
N GLY A 78 3.89 9.73 -1.32
CA GLY A 78 2.46 9.47 -1.25
C GLY A 78 2.00 8.51 -2.35
N ASN A 79 0.71 8.20 -2.30
CA ASN A 79 0.03 7.48 -3.36
C ASN A 79 -0.97 8.42 -4.01
N PHE A 80 -1.04 8.41 -5.33
CA PHE A 80 -1.82 9.37 -6.10
C PHE A 80 -2.65 8.68 -7.17
N THR A 81 -3.73 9.34 -7.58
CA THR A 81 -4.48 9.01 -8.78
C THR A 81 -4.21 10.10 -9.81
N VAL A 82 -3.74 9.71 -10.99
CA VAL A 82 -3.42 10.63 -12.08
C VAL A 82 -3.99 10.06 -13.37
N SER A 83 -4.56 10.91 -14.23
CA SER A 83 -4.84 10.53 -15.61
C SER A 83 -3.94 11.26 -16.59
N GLY A 84 -3.64 10.59 -17.70
CA GLY A 84 -2.86 11.16 -18.78
C GLY A 84 -2.60 10.15 -19.88
N CYS A 85 -1.95 10.61 -20.94
CA CYS A 85 -1.46 9.78 -22.01
C CYS A 85 -0.22 9.01 -21.55
N ILE A 86 -0.26 7.68 -21.64
CA ILE A 86 0.90 6.82 -21.37
C ILE A 86 1.67 6.62 -22.67
N LYS A 87 2.93 7.04 -22.69
CA LYS A 87 3.87 6.84 -23.79
C LYS A 87 5.05 5.99 -23.33
N TRP A 88 5.25 4.83 -23.92
CA TRP A 88 6.38 3.95 -23.57
C TRP A 88 7.71 4.58 -23.97
N LEU A 89 8.68 4.57 -23.05
CA LEU A 89 10.01 5.15 -23.27
C LEU A 89 11.04 4.11 -23.69
N ALA A 90 10.84 2.85 -23.27
CA ALA A 90 11.74 1.75 -23.55
C ALA A 90 10.98 0.41 -23.63
N GLU A 91 11.66 -0.64 -24.08
CA GLU A 91 11.16 -2.01 -23.98
C GLU A 91 11.13 -2.49 -22.51
N PRO A 92 10.27 -3.46 -22.16
CA PRO A 92 10.26 -4.05 -20.83
C PRO A 92 11.62 -4.68 -20.48
N VAL A 93 12.10 -4.42 -19.26
CA VAL A 93 13.35 -4.96 -18.73
C VAL A 93 13.08 -5.78 -17.46
N LYS A 94 13.89 -6.81 -17.22
CA LYS A 94 13.97 -7.50 -15.93
C LYS A 94 15.17 -6.97 -15.13
N PRO A 95 14.98 -6.17 -14.08
CA PRO A 95 16.08 -5.72 -13.23
C PRO A 95 16.80 -6.90 -12.58
N GLU A 96 18.12 -6.80 -12.39
CA GLU A 96 18.97 -7.91 -11.89
C GLU A 96 18.48 -8.55 -10.59
N HIS A 97 17.89 -7.75 -9.69
CA HIS A 97 17.41 -8.22 -8.38
C HIS A 97 15.88 -8.32 -8.27
N ALA A 98 15.16 -8.15 -9.37
CA ALA A 98 13.71 -8.20 -9.39
C ALA A 98 13.18 -9.51 -9.96
N THR A 99 12.11 -10.03 -9.35
CA THR A 99 11.36 -11.17 -9.89
C THR A 99 10.36 -10.75 -10.97
N LYS A 100 10.07 -9.45 -11.07
CA LYS A 100 9.06 -8.87 -11.95
C LYS A 100 9.69 -7.99 -13.04
N MET A 101 9.04 -7.96 -14.19
CA MET A 101 9.37 -7.04 -15.29
C MET A 101 8.95 -5.61 -14.95
N VAL A 102 9.69 -4.63 -15.43
CA VAL A 102 9.34 -3.20 -15.40
C VAL A 102 9.46 -2.62 -16.81
N ARG A 103 8.56 -1.69 -17.16
CA ARG A 103 8.65 -0.89 -18.37
C ARG A 103 8.47 0.58 -18.00
N GLU A 104 9.39 1.42 -18.45
CA GLU A 104 9.33 2.86 -18.22
C GLU A 104 8.43 3.56 -19.24
N ALA A 105 7.63 4.49 -18.75
CA ALA A 105 6.72 5.32 -19.53
C ALA A 105 6.81 6.78 -19.11
N GLY A 106 6.44 7.69 -20.00
CA GLY A 106 6.00 9.03 -19.63
C GLY A 106 4.49 9.03 -19.48
N LEU A 107 3.99 9.54 -18.36
CA LEU A 107 2.59 9.92 -18.20
C LEU A 107 2.48 11.41 -18.46
N ILE A 108 1.72 11.76 -19.50
CA ILE A 108 1.56 13.13 -20.00
C ILE A 108 0.14 13.60 -19.69
N ASP A 109 0.00 14.60 -18.84
CA ASP A 109 -1.27 15.32 -18.65
C ASP A 109 -1.17 16.74 -19.26
N PRO A 110 -2.25 17.55 -19.26
CA PRO A 110 -2.20 18.90 -19.83
C PRO A 110 -1.24 19.86 -19.10
N SER A 111 -0.82 19.53 -17.89
CA SER A 111 0.04 20.37 -17.04
C SER A 111 1.52 20.07 -17.25
N GLU A 112 1.91 18.80 -17.31
CA GLU A 112 3.30 18.38 -17.49
C GLU A 112 3.42 16.87 -17.78
N THR A 113 4.67 16.39 -17.89
CA THR A 113 4.99 14.96 -18.00
C THR A 113 5.73 14.47 -16.76
N ILE A 114 5.37 13.28 -16.26
CA ILE A 114 6.09 12.59 -15.20
C ILE A 114 6.47 11.18 -15.62
N ASN A 115 7.66 10.73 -15.22
CA ASN A 115 8.09 9.36 -15.44
C ASN A 115 7.25 8.39 -14.63
N LEU A 116 6.83 7.30 -15.26
CA LEU A 116 5.99 6.24 -14.71
C LEU A 116 6.66 4.87 -14.94
N SER A 117 7.04 4.20 -13.86
CA SER A 117 7.52 2.82 -13.91
C SER A 117 6.35 1.86 -13.77
N VAL A 118 6.02 1.15 -14.85
CA VAL A 118 4.92 0.18 -14.91
C VAL A 118 5.43 -1.23 -14.70
N TRP A 119 4.87 -1.94 -13.73
CA TRP A 119 5.35 -3.25 -13.31
C TRP A 119 4.41 -4.39 -13.75
N ASP A 120 5.02 -5.49 -14.21
CA ASP A 120 4.40 -6.80 -14.38
C ASP A 120 3.12 -6.79 -15.25
N SER A 121 1.99 -7.29 -14.75
CA SER A 121 0.73 -7.39 -15.48
C SER A 121 0.22 -6.08 -16.07
N HIS A 122 0.56 -4.93 -15.47
CA HIS A 122 0.15 -3.63 -15.98
C HIS A 122 0.85 -3.25 -17.30
N ILE A 123 1.98 -3.88 -17.64
CA ILE A 123 2.69 -3.62 -18.89
C ILE A 123 1.86 -4.11 -20.09
N GLN A 124 1.21 -5.28 -19.97
CA GLN A 124 0.45 -5.90 -21.06
C GLN A 124 -0.95 -5.29 -21.23
N GLN A 125 -1.49 -4.69 -20.18
CA GLN A 125 -2.84 -4.09 -20.16
C GLN A 125 -2.90 -2.72 -20.85
N ASN A 126 -1.74 -2.09 -21.05
CA ASN A 126 -1.64 -0.71 -21.49
C ASN A 126 -1.04 -0.63 -22.91
N ALA A 127 -1.76 0.04 -23.81
CA ALA A 127 -1.30 0.32 -25.16
C ALA A 127 -0.52 1.65 -25.19
N ASP A 128 0.42 1.76 -26.13
CA ASP A 128 1.18 2.99 -26.33
C ASP A 128 0.27 4.13 -26.78
N LYS A 129 0.55 5.35 -26.30
CA LYS A 129 -0.14 6.61 -26.68
C LYS A 129 -1.65 6.59 -26.46
N GLN A 130 -2.11 5.88 -25.44
CA GLN A 130 -3.51 5.91 -25.00
C GLN A 130 -3.66 6.60 -23.66
N PHE A 131 -4.86 7.13 -23.41
CA PHE A 131 -5.20 7.82 -22.17
C PHE A 131 -5.67 6.82 -21.12
N TYR A 132 -5.06 6.92 -19.94
CA TYR A 132 -5.36 6.07 -18.81
C TYR A 132 -5.47 6.88 -17.52
N THR A 133 -6.30 6.41 -16.61
CA THR A 133 -6.29 6.80 -15.21
C THR A 133 -5.52 5.73 -14.45
N VAL A 134 -4.44 6.13 -13.78
CA VAL A 134 -3.59 5.27 -12.96
C VAL A 134 -3.85 5.61 -11.50
N THR A 135 -4.52 4.71 -10.80
CA THR A 135 -4.89 4.89 -9.38
C THR A 135 -3.82 4.35 -8.44
N ASN A 136 -3.72 4.95 -7.25
CA ASN A 136 -2.84 4.47 -6.18
C ASN A 136 -1.39 4.19 -6.65
N CYS A 137 -0.89 5.04 -7.54
CA CYS A 137 0.50 4.99 -7.98
C CYS A 137 1.38 5.67 -6.93
N LYS A 138 2.52 5.06 -6.62
CA LYS A 138 3.40 5.53 -5.56
C LYS A 138 4.38 6.55 -6.10
N LEU A 139 4.43 7.74 -5.52
CA LEU A 139 5.49 8.69 -5.78
C LEU A 139 6.79 8.22 -5.13
N LYS A 140 7.84 8.16 -5.93
CA LYS A 140 9.18 7.78 -5.56
C LYS A 140 10.16 8.84 -6.04
N GLN A 141 11.28 8.97 -5.32
CA GLN A 141 12.35 9.90 -5.68
C GLN A 141 13.59 9.10 -6.05
N TYR A 142 13.81 8.90 -7.35
CA TYR A 142 14.98 8.23 -7.93
C TYR A 142 15.45 9.05 -9.12
N PHE A 143 16.57 9.76 -8.98
CA PHE A 143 17.09 10.68 -10.01
C PHE A 143 16.06 11.71 -10.50
N GLY A 144 15.12 12.09 -9.63
CA GLY A 144 13.93 12.88 -9.96
C GLY A 144 12.67 12.26 -9.34
N LYS A 145 11.54 12.97 -9.46
CA LYS A 145 10.23 12.46 -9.07
C LYS A 145 9.72 11.50 -10.14
N HIS A 146 9.32 10.29 -9.75
CA HIS A 146 8.70 9.31 -10.64
C HIS A 146 7.55 8.60 -9.93
N LEU A 147 6.54 8.19 -10.69
CA LEU A 147 5.43 7.38 -10.21
C LEU A 147 5.70 5.90 -10.48
N ALA A 148 5.38 5.01 -9.56
CA ALA A 148 5.46 3.58 -9.77
C ALA A 148 4.11 2.92 -9.53
N THR A 149 3.71 2.02 -10.43
CA THR A 149 2.57 1.14 -10.15
C THR A 149 2.91 0.19 -9.00
N THR A 150 1.93 -0.07 -8.14
CA THR A 150 2.02 -1.05 -7.05
C THR A 150 1.08 -2.22 -7.31
N VAL A 151 1.07 -3.22 -6.42
CA VAL A 151 0.09 -4.34 -6.47
C VAL A 151 -1.36 -3.87 -6.31
N ASN A 152 -1.56 -2.69 -5.73
CA ASN A 152 -2.88 -2.09 -5.48
C ASN A 152 -3.22 -1.00 -6.51
N THR A 153 -2.39 -0.82 -7.54
CA THR A 153 -2.68 0.10 -8.63
C THR A 153 -3.70 -0.52 -9.55
N ALA A 154 -4.71 0.26 -9.95
CA ALA A 154 -5.57 -0.07 -11.08
C ALA A 154 -5.32 0.93 -12.21
N VAL A 155 -5.19 0.41 -13.44
CA VAL A 155 -5.07 1.20 -14.66
C VAL A 155 -6.33 1.01 -15.49
N THR A 156 -7.07 2.09 -15.71
CA THR A 156 -8.32 2.08 -16.48
C THR A 156 -8.24 3.04 -17.64
N LYS A 157 -8.87 2.72 -18.77
CA LYS A 157 -8.95 3.66 -19.90
C LYS A 157 -9.64 4.95 -19.45
N ALA A 158 -9.06 6.08 -19.82
CA ALA A 158 -9.59 7.41 -19.55
C ALA A 158 -10.13 8.05 -20.83
N LYS A 159 -10.88 9.14 -20.67
CA LYS A 159 -11.25 10.00 -21.78
C LYS A 159 -10.00 10.74 -22.29
N GLU A 160 -9.94 11.00 -23.59
CA GLU A 160 -8.89 11.81 -24.17
C GLU A 160 -8.87 13.21 -23.55
N GLN A 161 -7.67 13.71 -23.29
CA GLN A 161 -7.43 15.04 -22.74
C GLN A 161 -6.66 15.86 -23.78
N ASP A 162 -6.90 17.17 -23.82
CA ASP A 162 -6.13 18.08 -24.67
C ASP A 162 -4.73 18.27 -24.08
N ILE A 163 -3.72 17.68 -24.74
CA ILE A 163 -2.31 17.66 -24.32
C ILE A 163 -1.40 18.49 -25.24
N SER A 164 -1.97 19.47 -25.95
CA SER A 164 -1.29 20.30 -26.97
C SER A 164 -0.08 21.11 -26.48
N ASN A 165 0.18 21.17 -25.16
CA ASN A 165 1.28 21.94 -24.56
C ASN A 165 2.58 21.15 -24.26
N GLY A 166 2.65 19.84 -24.55
CA GLY A 166 3.77 18.98 -24.12
C GLY A 166 5.00 18.88 -25.04
N GLU A 167 4.98 19.47 -26.24
CA GLU A 167 6.10 19.41 -27.19
C GLU A 167 6.96 20.68 -27.17
N GLN A 168 7.91 20.79 -26.23
CA GLN A 168 9.14 21.61 -26.27
C GLN A 168 9.90 21.41 -24.93
N SER A 169 11.16 20.98 -24.82
CA SER A 169 12.36 21.31 -25.60
C SER A 169 13.44 20.21 -25.43
N GLN A 170 13.81 19.51 -26.51
CA GLN A 170 15.13 18.90 -26.62
C GLN A 170 16.06 19.93 -27.24
N ASN A 171 16.79 20.70 -26.43
CA ASN A 171 17.97 21.39 -26.93
C ASN A 171 19.15 20.42 -26.92
N LYS A 172 19.55 20.00 -28.12
CA LYS A 172 20.91 19.54 -28.42
C LYS A 172 21.89 20.58 -27.88
N GLN A 173 22.88 20.15 -27.12
CA GLN A 173 24.13 20.88 -26.99
C GLN A 173 25.28 20.01 -27.50
N ASN A 174 26.14 20.71 -28.23
CA ASN A 174 27.15 20.28 -29.18
C ASN A 174 28.23 19.37 -28.61
#